data_AF-A0A2S2PHG1-F1
#
_entry.id   AF-A0A2S2PHG1-F1
#
_cell.length_a   1.000
_cell.length_b   1.000
_cell.length_c   1.000
_cell.angle_alpha   90.00
_cell.angle_beta   90.00
_cell.angle_gamma   90.00
#
_symmetry.space_group_name_H-M   'P 1'
#
loop_
_entity.id
_entity.type
_entity.pdbx_description
1 polymer ?
#
loop_
_entity_poly.entity_id
_entity_poly.type
_entity_poly.pdbx_seq_one_letter_code
_entity_poly.pdbx_strand_id
1 'polypeptide(L)'
;MAQALEKNAKDWYAKRSVQCLHTMFRMSKALALLPANKVIEGFEELVRQSRLSLNVEVAERYILYFRNQWMERVGPENFSVHGMPRQTNNDQEIFHRHLNGIMNHPRPAI
;
A
#
# COMPACT_ATOMS: atom_id res chain seq x y z
N MET A 1 6.83 38.59 6.57
CA MET A 1 5.54 37.91 6.85
C MET A 1 5.10 37.03 5.68
N ALA A 2 5.06 37.52 4.43
CA ALA A 2 4.67 36.74 3.25
C ALA A 2 5.52 35.46 3.00
N GLN A 3 6.84 35.55 3.08
CA GLN A 3 7.75 34.40 2.89
C GLN A 3 7.53 33.27 3.92
N ALA A 4 7.17 33.62 5.16
CA ALA A 4 6.87 32.63 6.19
C ALA A 4 5.54 31.91 5.93
N LEU A 5 4.53 32.62 5.40
CA LEU A 5 3.27 32.03 5.00
C LEU A 5 3.44 31.07 3.81
N GLU A 6 4.23 31.45 2.81
CA GLU A 6 4.55 30.60 1.65
C GLU A 6 5.29 29.33 2.06
N LYS A 7 6.28 29.43 2.96
CA LYS A 7 6.99 28.27 3.50
C LYS A 7 6.03 27.34 4.25
N ASN A 8 5.21 27.87 5.13
CA ASN A 8 4.25 27.09 5.90
C ASN A 8 3.20 26.41 5.01
N ALA A 9 2.76 27.07 3.93
CA ALA A 9 1.85 26.49 2.95
C ALA A 9 2.50 25.31 2.19
N LYS A 10 3.77 25.45 1.78
CA LYS A 10 4.55 24.36 1.15
C LYS A 10 4.75 23.17 2.09
N ASP A 11 5.11 23.43 3.35
CA ASP A 11 5.29 22.39 4.36
C ASP A 11 3.97 21.66 4.67
N TRP A 12 2.87 22.40 4.77
CA TRP A 12 1.54 21.83 4.95
C TRP A 12 1.13 20.96 3.74
N TYR A 13 1.38 21.45 2.52
CA TYR A 13 1.12 20.73 1.28
C TYR A 13 1.90 19.41 1.21
N ALA A 14 3.20 19.44 1.51
CA ALA A 14 4.05 18.25 1.53
C ALA A 14 3.57 17.23 2.56
N LYS A 15 3.28 17.66 3.80
CA LYS A 15 2.76 16.77 4.86
C LYS A 15 1.43 16.13 4.47
N ARG A 16 0.50 16.91 3.90
CA ARG A 16 -0.82 16.42 3.51
C ARG A 16 -0.75 15.41 2.36
N SER A 17 0.12 15.66 1.39
CA SER A 17 0.40 14.75 0.27
C SER A 17 0.93 13.39 0.76
N VAL A 18 1.96 13.41 1.62
CA VAL A 18 2.53 12.19 2.22
C VAL A 18 1.51 11.42 3.05
N GLN A 19 0.66 12.12 3.82
CA GLN A 19 -0.38 11.49 4.63
C GLN A 19 -1.40 10.73 3.78
N CYS A 20 -1.83 11.29 2.64
CA CYS A 20 -2.78 10.64 1.75
C CYS A 20 -2.20 9.35 1.16
N LEU A 21 -0.96 9.40 0.64
CA LEU A 21 -0.27 8.23 0.12
C LEU A 21 -0.10 7.13 1.17
N HIS A 22 0.25 7.51 2.40
CA HIS A 22 0.37 6.56 3.51
C HIS A 22 -0.98 5.88 3.84
N THR A 23 -2.07 6.64 3.82
CA THR A 23 -3.43 6.09 3.99
C THR A 23 -3.76 5.11 2.88
N MET A 24 -3.50 5.46 1.61
CA MET A 24 -3.73 4.57 0.47
C MET A 24 -2.99 3.23 0.64
N PHE A 25 -1.70 3.25 0.99
CA PHE A 25 -0.93 2.01 1.18
C PHE A 25 -1.45 1.15 2.34
N ARG A 26 -1.96 1.76 3.40
CA ARG A 26 -2.58 1.02 4.51
C ARG A 26 -3.89 0.38 4.07
N MET A 27 -4.72 1.11 3.32
CA MET A 27 -5.97 0.59 2.79
C MET A 27 -5.72 -0.57 1.83
N SER A 28 -4.78 -0.44 0.90
CA SER A 28 -4.39 -1.51 -0.02
C SER A 28 -4.00 -2.81 0.69
N LYS A 29 -3.28 -2.72 1.82
CA LYS A 29 -2.96 -3.89 2.67
C LYS A 29 -4.21 -4.46 3.34
N ALA A 30 -5.08 -3.59 3.85
CA ALA A 30 -6.32 -3.99 4.49
C ALA A 30 -7.30 -4.68 3.53
N LEU A 31 -7.25 -4.37 2.22
CA LEU A 31 -8.08 -5.05 1.22
C LEU A 31 -7.87 -6.57 1.22
N ALA A 32 -6.65 -7.05 1.43
CA ALA A 32 -6.36 -8.49 1.46
C ALA A 32 -7.07 -9.19 2.64
N LEU A 33 -7.40 -8.44 3.70
CA LEU A 33 -8.09 -8.96 4.88
C LEU A 33 -9.62 -8.99 4.71
N LEU A 34 -10.15 -8.41 3.63
CA LEU A 34 -11.59 -8.48 3.35
C LEU A 34 -11.95 -9.83 2.74
N PRO A 35 -13.18 -10.34 2.97
CA PRO A 35 -13.74 -11.41 2.16
C PRO A 35 -13.64 -11.08 0.67
N ALA A 36 -13.37 -12.07 -0.19
CA ALA A 36 -13.12 -11.86 -1.62
C ALA A 36 -14.25 -11.05 -2.31
N ASN A 37 -15.50 -11.32 -1.96
CA ASN A 37 -16.68 -10.60 -2.48
C ASN A 37 -16.76 -9.12 -2.06
N LYS A 38 -15.93 -8.68 -1.12
CA LYS A 38 -15.83 -7.28 -0.63
C LYS A 38 -14.57 -6.56 -1.10
N VAL A 39 -13.61 -7.26 -1.70
CA VAL A 39 -12.33 -6.67 -2.14
C VAL A 39 -12.55 -5.59 -3.20
N ILE A 40 -13.41 -5.83 -4.20
CA ILE A 40 -13.70 -4.85 -5.27
C ILE A 40 -14.36 -3.59 -4.70
N GLU A 41 -15.33 -3.75 -3.78
CA GLU A 41 -15.97 -2.62 -3.10
C GLU A 41 -14.93 -1.80 -2.31
N GLY A 42 -14.03 -2.46 -1.57
CA GLY A 42 -12.94 -1.79 -0.87
C GLY A 42 -11.95 -1.11 -1.82
N PHE A 43 -11.68 -1.70 -2.98
CA PHE A 43 -10.81 -1.11 -3.99
C PHE A 43 -11.41 0.18 -4.57
N GLU A 44 -12.73 0.25 -4.79
CA GLU A 44 -13.39 1.49 -5.22
C GLU A 44 -13.32 2.59 -4.14
N GLU A 45 -13.31 2.24 -2.86
CA GLU A 45 -13.00 3.20 -1.79
C GLU A 45 -11.55 3.68 -1.86
N LEU A 46 -10.59 2.80 -2.13
CA LEU A 46 -9.18 3.18 -2.36
C LEU A 46 -9.05 4.17 -3.54
N VAL A 47 -9.77 3.95 -4.64
CA VAL A 47 -9.83 4.87 -5.80
C VAL A 47 -10.43 6.22 -5.40
N ARG A 48 -11.46 6.24 -4.54
CA ARG A 48 -12.02 7.51 -4.03
C ARG A 48 -11.00 8.27 -3.17
N GLN A 49 -10.26 7.56 -2.31
CA GLN A 49 -9.21 8.17 -1.49
C GLN A 49 -8.06 8.71 -2.31
N SER A 50 -7.71 8.06 -3.43
CA SER A 50 -6.64 8.52 -4.31
C SER A 50 -6.93 9.90 -4.92
N ARG A 51 -8.21 10.21 -5.17
CA ARG A 51 -8.66 11.51 -5.70
C ARG A 51 -8.51 12.65 -4.68
N LEU A 52 -8.34 12.33 -3.40
CA LEU A 52 -8.04 13.30 -2.34
C LEU A 52 -6.53 13.59 -2.21
N SER A 53 -5.70 12.85 -2.96
CA SER A 53 -4.26 13.08 -2.99
C SER A 53 -3.94 14.40 -3.65
N LEU A 54 -3.07 15.19 -3.00
CA LEU A 54 -2.50 16.39 -3.61
C LEU A 54 -1.47 16.05 -4.69
N ASN A 55 -0.95 14.83 -4.70
CA ASN A 55 -0.09 14.30 -5.75
C ASN A 55 -0.88 13.30 -6.60
N VAL A 56 -1.65 13.84 -7.55
CA VAL A 56 -2.59 13.08 -8.39
C VAL A 56 -1.86 12.07 -9.27
N GLU A 57 -0.76 12.48 -9.91
CA GLU A 57 -0.01 11.61 -10.81
C GLU A 57 0.52 10.34 -10.11
N VAL A 58 1.12 10.49 -8.93
CA VAL A 58 1.61 9.34 -8.16
C VAL A 58 0.45 8.47 -7.70
N ALA A 59 -0.65 9.06 -7.26
CA ALA A 59 -1.83 8.33 -6.82
C ALA A 59 -2.47 7.53 -7.98
N GLU A 60 -2.62 8.13 -9.16
CA GLU A 60 -3.16 7.48 -10.35
C GLU A 60 -2.27 6.32 -10.84
N ARG A 61 -0.95 6.54 -10.93
CA ARG A 61 0.00 5.48 -11.28
C ARG A 61 -0.08 4.31 -10.30
N TYR A 62 -0.21 4.59 -9.00
CA TYR A 62 -0.36 3.56 -8.00
C TYR A 62 -1.68 2.78 -8.15
N ILE A 63 -2.80 3.47 -8.35
CA ILE A 63 -4.10 2.83 -8.56
C ILE A 63 -4.08 1.95 -9.80
N LEU A 64 -3.50 2.43 -10.91
CA LEU A 64 -3.38 1.67 -12.15
C LEU A 64 -2.53 0.41 -11.94
N TYR A 65 -1.38 0.54 -11.29
CA TYR A 65 -0.55 -0.61 -10.92
C TYR A 65 -1.35 -1.62 -10.08
N PHE A 66 -2.05 -1.13 -9.04
CA PHE A 66 -2.77 -2.00 -8.11
C PHE A 66 -3.93 -2.73 -8.80
N ARG A 67 -4.69 -2.03 -9.64
CA ARG A 67 -5.74 -2.62 -10.48
C ARG A 67 -5.18 -3.75 -11.33
N ASN A 68 -4.16 -3.46 -12.14
CA ASN A 68 -3.65 -4.41 -13.12
C ASN A 68 -3.02 -5.63 -12.45
N GLN A 69 -2.22 -5.44 -11.39
CA GLN A 69 -1.52 -6.56 -10.75
C GLN A 69 -2.41 -7.35 -9.80
N TRP A 70 -3.20 -6.69 -8.96
CA TRP A 70 -3.90 -7.38 -7.86
C TRP A 70 -5.36 -7.66 -8.18
N MET A 71 -6.06 -6.74 -8.84
CA MET A 71 -7.48 -6.91 -9.13
C MET A 71 -7.73 -7.71 -10.41
N GLU A 72 -6.96 -7.44 -11.48
CA GLU A 72 -7.16 -8.08 -12.78
C GLU A 72 -6.32 -9.35 -12.94
N ARG A 73 -5.01 -9.28 -12.67
CA ARG A 73 -4.10 -10.42 -12.87
C ARG A 73 -4.22 -11.50 -11.78
N VAL A 74 -4.25 -11.11 -10.50
CA VAL A 74 -4.38 -12.06 -9.38
C VAL A 74 -5.85 -12.40 -9.12
N GLY A 75 -6.70 -11.39 -9.08
CA GLY A 75 -8.13 -11.54 -8.83
C GLY A 75 -8.48 -11.55 -7.33
N PRO A 76 -9.66 -11.05 -6.93
CA PRO A 76 -10.11 -10.98 -5.53
C PRO A 76 -10.02 -12.28 -4.73
N GLU A 77 -10.35 -13.41 -5.35
CA GLU A 77 -10.36 -14.73 -4.71
C GLU A 77 -8.95 -15.19 -4.28
N ASN A 78 -7.94 -14.92 -5.12
CA ASN A 78 -6.55 -15.26 -4.82
C ASN A 78 -5.83 -14.17 -4.02
N PHE A 79 -6.32 -12.93 -4.09
CA PHE A 79 -5.77 -11.80 -3.36
C PHE A 79 -6.20 -11.79 -1.88
N SER A 80 -7.44 -12.21 -1.61
CA SER A 80 -7.97 -12.29 -0.25
C SER A 80 -7.27 -13.38 0.55
N VAL A 81 -6.79 -13.01 1.74
CA VAL A 81 -6.28 -13.94 2.75
C VAL A 81 -7.28 -14.08 3.92
N HIS A 82 -8.49 -13.54 3.77
CA HIS A 82 -9.52 -13.58 4.81
C HIS A 82 -9.86 -15.03 5.19
N GLY A 83 -9.77 -15.34 6.47
CA GLY A 83 -10.06 -16.68 6.99
C GLY A 83 -8.96 -17.71 6.74
N MET A 84 -7.84 -17.33 6.10
CA MET A 84 -6.68 -18.22 6.01
C MET A 84 -5.99 -18.31 7.39
N PRO A 85 -5.43 -19.48 7.75
CA PRO A 85 -4.71 -19.66 9.01
C PRO A 85 -3.42 -18.83 9.07
N ARG A 86 -2.86 -18.44 7.90
CA ARG A 86 -1.69 -17.56 7.77
C ARG A 86 -2.03 -16.36 6.90
N GLN A 87 -2.44 -15.27 7.55
CA GLN A 87 -2.87 -14.03 6.86
C GLN A 87 -1.73 -13.04 6.65
N THR A 88 -0.64 -13.18 7.41
CA THR A 88 0.53 -12.31 7.31
C THR A 88 1.73 -13.10 6.84
N ASN A 89 2.66 -12.41 6.18
CA ASN A 89 3.92 -12.98 5.74
C ASN A 89 4.88 -13.30 6.90
N ASN A 90 4.45 -13.19 8.17
CA ASN A 90 5.32 -13.35 9.34
C ASN A 90 6.08 -14.67 9.31
N ASP A 91 5.42 -15.77 8.95
CA ASP A 91 6.07 -17.09 8.93
C ASP A 91 7.19 -17.16 7.88
N GLN A 92 6.97 -16.58 6.70
CA GLN A 92 7.99 -16.48 5.65
C GLN A 92 9.09 -15.50 6.04
N GLU A 93 8.76 -14.38 6.68
CA GLU A 93 9.75 -13.41 7.17
C GLU A 93 10.63 -13.99 8.29
N ILE A 94 10.04 -14.78 9.20
CA ILE A 94 10.76 -15.51 10.24
C ILE A 94 11.66 -16.56 9.59
N PHE A 95 11.15 -17.33 8.63
CA PHE A 95 11.93 -18.30 7.89
C PHE A 95 13.13 -17.65 7.18
N HIS A 96 12.91 -16.57 6.42
CA HIS A 96 13.98 -15.82 5.75
C HIS A 96 14.98 -15.23 6.74
N ARG A 97 14.53 -14.72 7.90
CA ARG A 97 15.43 -14.19 8.94
C ARG A 97 16.29 -15.30 9.53
N HIS A 98 15.70 -16.46 9.80
CA HIS A 98 16.40 -17.62 10.32
C HIS A 98 17.43 -18.15 9.31
N LEU A 99 17.03 -18.27 8.04
CA LEU A 99 17.89 -18.68 6.94
C LEU A 99 19.09 -17.73 6.77
N ASN A 100 18.86 -16.42 6.79
CA ASN A 100 19.94 -15.42 6.74
C ASN A 100 20.89 -15.52 7.94
N GLY A 101 20.36 -15.83 9.14
CA GLY A 101 21.17 -16.06 10.34
C GLY A 101 22.05 -17.31 10.24
N ILE A 102 21.58 -18.37 9.57
CA ILE A 102 22.37 -19.58 9.31
C ILE A 102 23.42 -19.32 8.23
N MET A 103 23.04 -18.63 7.15
CA MET A 103 23.88 -18.46 5.96
C MET A 103 24.97 -17.40 6.10
N ASN A 104 24.98 -16.59 7.17
CA ASN A 104 25.95 -15.50 7.37
C ASN A 104 26.15 -14.59 6.14
N HIS A 105 25.12 -14.45 5.30
CA HIS A 105 25.19 -13.62 4.11
C HIS A 105 24.29 -12.40 4.30
N PRO A 106 24.85 -11.16 4.19
CA PRO A 106 24.03 -9.99 3.98
C PRO A 106 23.30 -10.19 2.65
N ARG A 107 22.03 -9.76 2.59
CA ARG A 107 21.24 -9.77 1.34
C ARG A 107 22.12 -9.22 0.19
N PRO A 108 22.16 -9.89 -0.98
CA PRO A 108 22.74 -9.25 -2.15
C PRO A 108 22.02 -7.92 -2.35
N ALA A 109 22.79 -6.84 -2.47
CA ALA A 109 22.22 -5.53 -2.76
C ALA A 109 21.48 -5.63 -4.09
N ILE A 110 20.16 -5.38 -4.04
CA ILE A 110 19.33 -5.16 -5.23
C ILE A 110 19.53 -3.71 -5.65
#